data_AF-A0A838S8A6-F1
#
_entry.id   AF-A0A838S8A6-F1
#
_cell.length_a   1.000
_cell.length_b   1.000
_cell.length_c   1.000
_cell.angle_alpha   90.00
_cell.angle_beta   90.00
_cell.angle_gamma   90.00
#
_symmetry.space_group_name_H-M   'P 1'
#
loop_
_entity.id
_entity.type
_entity.pdbx_description
1 polymer ?
#
loop_
_entity_poly.entity_id
_entity_poly.type
_entity_poly.pdbx_seq_one_letter_code
_entity_poly.pdbx_strand_id
1 'polypeptide(L)'
;HWATHSRLLAMIEAAKLIARHWPKVVTYFKHRITNAVAEGLNAKIATIQKRACGFRNRDHCKIAVYFHCGGLNLYPVHVTHGKV
;
A
#
# COMPACT_ATOMS: atom_id res chain seq x y z
N HIS A 1 0.59 -2.36 32.31
CA HIS A 1 1.39 -1.26 31.74
C HIS A 1 2.89 -1.58 31.70
N TRP A 2 3.31 -2.70 31.10
CA TRP A 2 4.74 -3.05 31.07
C TRP A 2 5.48 -2.37 29.91
N ALA A 3 4.86 -2.29 28.72
CA ALA A 3 5.51 -1.76 27.51
C ALA A 3 5.79 -0.24 27.57
N THR A 4 4.90 0.55 28.19
CA THR A 4 5.09 2.01 28.37
C THR A 4 6.12 2.37 29.43
N HIS A 5 6.48 1.43 30.31
CA HIS A 5 7.47 1.60 31.37
C HIS A 5 8.75 0.80 31.08
N SER A 6 8.90 0.29 29.85
CA SER A 6 10.15 -0.28 29.37
C SER A 6 11.22 0.80 29.24
N ARG A 7 12.50 0.45 29.41
CA ARG A 7 13.63 1.35 29.13
C ARG A 7 13.94 1.50 27.63
N LEU A 8 13.23 0.77 26.77
CA LEU A 8 13.40 0.82 25.32
C LEU A 8 12.47 1.88 24.72
N LEU A 9 13.04 2.97 24.21
CA LEU A 9 12.28 4.09 23.63
C LEU A 9 11.35 3.64 22.50
N ALA A 10 11.83 2.80 21.57
CA ALA A 10 11.01 2.27 20.47
C ALA A 10 9.77 1.49 20.98
N MET A 11 9.91 0.76 22.10
CA MET A 11 8.80 0.02 22.71
C MET A 11 7.78 0.99 23.33
N ILE A 12 8.25 2.04 24.00
CA ILE A 12 7.39 3.07 24.59
C ILE A 12 6.59 3.77 23.48
N GLU A 13 7.23 4.13 22.37
CA GLU A 13 6.58 4.78 21.22
C GLU A 13 5.52 3.90 20.58
N ALA A 14 5.82 2.63 20.33
CA ALA A 14 4.86 1.67 19.81
C ALA A 14 3.67 1.50 20.75
N ALA A 15 3.89 1.36 22.06
CA ALA A 15 2.84 1.24 23.05
C ALA A 15 1.93 2.49 23.09
N LYS A 16 2.53 3.69 23.05
CA LYS A 16 1.79 4.96 22.97
C LYS A 16 1.02 5.09 21.64
N LEU A 17 1.56 4.61 20.53
CA LEU A 17 0.86 4.59 19.24
C LEU A 17 -0.39 3.71 19.28
N ILE A 18 -0.26 2.49 19.81
CA ILE A 18 -1.38 1.55 19.97
C ILE A 18 -2.44 2.15 20.88
N ALA A 19 -2.04 2.71 22.03
CA ALA A 19 -2.97 3.34 22.97
C ALA A 19 -3.76 4.50 22.31
N ARG A 20 -3.09 5.35 21.53
CA ARG A 20 -3.73 6.45 20.78
C ARG A 20 -4.74 5.96 19.75
N HIS A 21 -4.52 4.80 19.14
CA HIS A 21 -5.38 4.24 18.08
C HIS A 21 -6.29 3.11 18.57
N TRP A 22 -6.29 2.82 19.87
CA TRP A 22 -7.01 1.71 20.47
C TRP A 22 -8.48 1.59 20.04
N PRO A 23 -9.27 2.70 19.98
CA PRO A 23 -10.65 2.63 19.52
C PRO A 23 -10.79 2.01 18.12
N LYS A 24 -9.89 2.33 17.19
CA LYS A 24 -9.91 1.79 15.82
C LYS A 24 -9.45 0.33 15.77
N VAL A 25 -8.50 -0.05 16.63
CA VAL A 25 -7.99 -1.43 16.71
C VAL A 25 -9.11 -2.39 17.14
N VAL A 26 -9.89 -2.00 18.14
CA VAL A 26 -10.97 -2.87 18.65
C VAL A 26 -12.21 -2.91 17.76
N THR A 27 -12.39 -1.92 16.86
CA THR A 27 -13.50 -1.88 15.88
C THR A 27 -13.60 -3.17 15.05
N TYR A 28 -12.46 -3.85 14.80
CA TYR A 28 -12.44 -5.13 14.10
C TYR A 28 -13.32 -6.19 14.78
N PHE A 29 -13.37 -6.26 16.11
CA PHE A 29 -14.18 -7.28 16.79
C PHE A 29 -15.68 -7.10 16.58
N LYS A 30 -16.13 -5.85 16.40
CA LYS A 30 -17.53 -5.52 16.15
C LYS A 30 -17.91 -5.62 14.67
N HIS A 31 -17.10 -5.03 13.79
CA HIS A 31 -17.45 -4.84 12.38
C HIS A 31 -16.71 -5.77 11.42
N ARG A 32 -15.66 -6.48 11.89
CA ARG A 32 -14.75 -7.31 11.07
C ARG A 32 -14.09 -6.58 9.90
N ILE A 33 -14.09 -5.25 9.93
CA ILE A 33 -13.40 -4.41 8.95
C ILE A 33 -11.91 -4.39 9.28
N THR A 34 -11.08 -4.77 8.31
CA THR A 34 -9.63 -4.86 8.43
C THR A 34 -8.95 -4.00 7.36
N ASN A 35 -7.81 -3.40 7.73
CA ASN A 35 -6.97 -2.61 6.82
C ASN A 35 -6.13 -3.47 5.85
N ALA A 36 -6.25 -4.80 5.92
CA ALA A 36 -5.41 -5.74 5.17
C ALA A 36 -5.44 -5.49 3.65
N VAL A 37 -6.59 -5.12 3.08
CA VAL A 37 -6.70 -4.82 1.64
C VAL A 37 -5.88 -3.58 1.26
N ALA A 38 -5.93 -2.53 2.07
CA ALA A 38 -5.16 -1.32 1.83
C ALA A 38 -3.65 -1.55 2.05
N GLU A 39 -3.28 -2.34 3.05
CA GLU A 39 -1.89 -2.75 3.28
C GLU A 39 -1.35 -3.59 2.11
N GLY A 40 -2.14 -4.53 1.61
CA GLY A 40 -1.81 -5.32 0.43
C GLY A 40 -1.61 -4.45 -0.81
N LEU A 41 -2.46 -3.45 -1.01
CA LEU A 41 -2.30 -2.48 -2.09
C LEU A 41 -1.02 -1.65 -1.93
N ASN A 42 -0.74 -1.15 -0.72
CA ASN A 42 0.48 -0.40 -0.43
C ASN A 42 1.74 -1.25 -0.68
N ALA A 43 1.73 -2.53 -0.30
CA ALA A 43 2.82 -3.47 -0.56
C ALA A 43 3.02 -3.73 -2.06
N LYS A 44 1.93 -3.85 -2.83
CA LYS A 44 2.00 -3.99 -4.29
C LYS A 44 2.59 -2.74 -4.95
N ILE A 45 2.22 -1.55 -4.50
CA ILE A 45 2.79 -0.28 -5.00
C ILE A 45 4.30 -0.20 -4.69
N ALA A 46 4.70 -0.52 -3.45
CA ALA A 46 6.12 -0.56 -3.07
C ALA A 46 6.91 -1.54 -3.94
N THR A 47 6.31 -2.69 -4.29
CA THR A 47 6.91 -3.68 -5.21
C THR A 47 7.10 -3.10 -6.61
N ILE A 48 6.11 -2.37 -7.14
CA ILE A 48 6.22 -1.69 -8.45
C ILE A 48 7.39 -0.68 -8.43
N GLN A 49 7.48 0.13 -7.38
CA GLN A 49 8.58 1.09 -7.23
C GLN A 49 9.95 0.41 -7.12
N LYS A 50 10.05 -0.67 -6.35
CA LYS A 50 11.28 -1.45 -6.21
C LYS A 50 11.72 -2.08 -7.54
N ARG A 51 10.78 -2.65 -8.30
CA ARG A 51 11.06 -3.25 -9.62
C ARG A 51 11.55 -2.21 -10.63
N ALA A 52 11.08 -0.97 -10.52
CA ALA A 52 11.53 0.14 -11.36
C ALA A 52 12.86 0.77 -10.88
N CYS A 53 13.44 0.31 -9.76
CA CYS A 53 14.57 0.96 -9.08
C CYS A 53 14.29 2.44 -8.71
N GLY A 54 13.02 2.76 -8.44
CA GLY A 54 12.54 4.11 -8.17
C GLY A 54 12.07 4.87 -9.41
N PHE A 55 11.23 5.89 -9.20
CA PHE A 55 10.75 6.77 -10.26
C PHE A 55 11.25 8.19 -10.02
N ARG A 56 11.85 8.80 -11.05
CA ARG A 56 12.23 10.22 -11.01
C ARG A 56 11.02 11.16 -11.14
N ASN A 57 10.02 10.73 -11.92
CA ASN A 57 8.78 11.49 -12.14
C ASN A 57 7.60 10.79 -11.44
N ARG A 58 6.86 11.56 -10.63
CA ARG A 58 5.66 11.09 -9.92
C ARG A 58 4.56 10.65 -10.86
N ASP A 59 4.41 11.27 -12.02
CA ASP A 59 3.37 10.91 -12.98
C ASP A 59 3.64 9.56 -13.65
N HIS A 60 4.91 9.24 -13.89
CA HIS A 60 5.29 7.89 -14.37
C HIS A 60 5.00 6.82 -13.32
N CYS A 61 5.22 7.14 -12.04
CA CYS A 61 4.83 6.23 -10.95
C CYS A 61 3.32 5.99 -10.93
N LYS A 62 2.50 7.04 -11.08
CA LYS A 62 1.03 6.91 -11.15
C LYS A 62 0.60 6.02 -12.32
N ILE A 63 1.16 6.25 -13.52
CA ILE A 63 0.85 5.45 -14.71
C ILE A 63 1.18 3.97 -14.47
N ALA A 64 2.35 3.68 -13.91
CA ALA A 64 2.74 2.31 -13.58
C ALA A 64 1.81 1.66 -12.55
N VAL A 65 1.38 2.41 -11.53
CA VAL A 65 0.38 1.93 -10.55
C VAL A 65 -0.97 1.67 -11.21
N TYR A 66 -1.48 2.57 -12.06
CA TYR A 66 -2.73 2.34 -12.81
C TYR A 66 -2.63 1.16 -13.77
N PHE A 67 -1.46 0.95 -14.38
CA PHE A 67 -1.20 -0.22 -15.22
C PHE A 67 -1.28 -1.54 -14.43
N HIS A 68 -0.55 -1.63 -13.33
CA HIS A 68 -0.45 -2.88 -12.58
C HIS A 68 -1.61 -3.13 -11.61
N CYS A 69 -2.27 -2.08 -11.10
CA CYS A 69 -3.33 -2.17 -10.10
C CYS A 69 -4.71 -1.73 -10.61
N GLY A 70 -4.77 -0.88 -11.64
CA GLY A 70 -6.00 -0.27 -12.14
C GLY A 70 -6.55 -0.88 -13.44
N GLY A 71 -5.91 -1.92 -13.99
CA GLY A 71 -6.41 -2.62 -15.18
C GLY A 71 -6.26 -1.83 -16.49
N LEU A 72 -5.37 -0.84 -16.55
CA LEU A 72 -5.07 -0.13 -17.78
C LEU A 72 -4.48 -1.12 -18.81
N ASN A 73 -5.16 -1.32 -19.93
CA ASN A 73 -4.66 -2.19 -21.01
C ASN A 73 -3.75 -1.36 -21.94
N LEU A 74 -2.44 -1.59 -21.87
CA LEU A 74 -1.42 -0.93 -22.71
C LEU A 74 -0.90 -1.86 -23.83
N TYR A 75 -1.49 -3.04 -24.03
CA TYR A 75 -1.13 -3.84 -25.19
C TYR A 75 -1.49 -3.08 -26.46
N PRO A 76 -0.57 -2.98 -27.45
CA PRO A 76 -0.92 -2.39 -28.72
C PRO A 76 -2.10 -3.18 -29.28
N VAL A 77 -3.20 -2.50 -29.57
CA VAL A 77 -4.19 -3.04 -30.49
C VAL A 77 -3.45 -3.29 -31.79
N HIS A 78 -3.33 -4.55 -32.18
CA HIS A 78 -2.79 -4.90 -33.49
C HIS A 78 -3.70 -4.27 -34.54
N VAL A 79 -3.35 -3.07 -35.01
CA VAL A 79 -3.92 -2.52 -36.23
C VAL A 79 -3.23 -3.28 -37.34
N THR A 80 -3.73 -4.49 -37.62
CA THR A 80 -3.42 -5.18 -38.86
C THR A 80 -3.76 -4.19 -39.95
N HIS A 81 -2.75 -3.73 -40.68
CA HIS A 81 -2.99 -2.99 -41.91
C HIS A 81 -3.67 -3.97 -42.84
N GLY A 82 -5.00 -4.00 -42.83
CA GLY A 82 -5.79 -4.69 -43.82
C GLY A 82 -5.32 -4.18 -45.16
N LYS A 83 -4.68 -5.04 -45.94
CA LYS A 83 -4.35 -4.73 -47.32
C LYS A 83 -5.66 -4.37 -48.03
N VAL A 84 -5.72 -3.14 -48.51
CA VAL A 84 -6.70 -2.67 -49.50
C VAL A 84 -6.59 -3.52 -50.75
#